data_AF-A0A1N7MNW9-F1
#
_entry.id   AF-A0A1N7MNW9-F1
#
_cell.length_a   1.000
_cell.length_b   1.000
_cell.length_c   1.000
_cell.angle_alpha   90.00
_cell.angle_beta   90.00
_cell.angle_gamma   90.00
#
_symmetry.space_group_name_H-M   'P 1'
#
loop_
_entity.id
_entity.type
_entity.pdbx_description
1 polymer ?
#
loop_
_entity_poly.entity_id
_entity_poly.type
_entity_poly.pdbx_seq_one_letter_code
_entity_poly.pdbx_strand_id
1 'polypeptide(L)'
;MSARANQIALDAANDVGTQYYWASFMNAGAMYDWATGGLALNLVGQSEDHAICCFEYPMLLAARRGYLSADDARKIIGALMDSGFNAESFETTWTKVWNDWPDFPFSGTYWRPRRGDLVFYRSNTGIGGDTNHVVLSLGPDNADNIEVISFGEGLQNPTQAAVTRSTVNGLRQQGHSAVKYVAPPWY
;
A
#
# COMPACT_ATOMS: atom_id res chain seq x y z
N MET A 1 -18.41 -0.90 -8.52
CA MET A 1 -17.17 -1.24 -7.78
C MET A 1 -16.59 -2.45 -8.50
N SER A 2 -15.31 -2.46 -8.89
CA SER A 2 -14.81 -3.63 -9.62
C SER A 2 -14.74 -4.85 -8.72
N ALA A 3 -15.00 -6.03 -9.30
CA ALA A 3 -14.80 -7.29 -8.60
C ALA A 3 -13.33 -7.45 -8.15
N ARG A 4 -12.39 -6.91 -8.93
CA ARG A 4 -10.94 -7.08 -8.76
C ARG A 4 -10.39 -6.41 -7.50
N ALA A 5 -10.74 -5.14 -7.24
CA ALA A 5 -10.27 -4.43 -6.05
C ALA A 5 -10.80 -5.08 -4.76
N ASN A 6 -12.05 -5.53 -4.79
CA ASN A 6 -12.64 -6.28 -3.66
C ASN A 6 -11.95 -7.62 -3.42
N GLN A 7 -11.56 -8.33 -4.49
CA GLN A 7 -10.83 -9.59 -4.40
C GLN A 7 -9.44 -9.39 -3.80
N ILE A 8 -8.71 -8.35 -4.20
CA ILE A 8 -7.41 -8.02 -3.60
C ILE A 8 -7.54 -7.72 -2.10
N ALA A 9 -8.59 -6.98 -1.69
CA ALA A 9 -8.84 -6.76 -0.26
C ALA A 9 -9.23 -8.04 0.50
N LEU A 10 -9.88 -9.00 -0.15
CA LEU A 10 -10.14 -10.32 0.43
C LEU A 10 -8.85 -11.13 0.58
N ASP A 11 -7.97 -11.09 -0.43
CA ASP A 11 -6.66 -11.75 -0.36
C ASP A 11 -5.82 -11.19 0.76
N ALA A 12 -5.75 -9.86 0.87
CA ALA A 12 -5.05 -9.21 1.96
C ALA A 12 -5.61 -9.65 3.34
N ALA A 13 -6.92 -9.84 3.45
CA ALA A 13 -7.57 -10.30 4.68
C ALA A 13 -7.24 -11.76 5.02
N ASN A 14 -7.09 -12.61 4.00
CA ASN A 14 -6.65 -13.99 4.17
C ASN A 14 -5.14 -14.08 4.45
N ASP A 15 -4.36 -13.11 3.98
CA ASP A 15 -2.92 -13.02 4.18
C ASP A 15 -2.53 -12.51 5.58
N VAL A 16 -3.47 -12.03 6.40
CA VAL A 16 -3.18 -11.57 7.78
C VAL A 16 -2.46 -12.67 8.58
N GLY A 17 -1.31 -12.30 9.17
CA GLY A 17 -0.42 -13.23 9.87
C GLY A 17 0.64 -13.89 8.98
N THR A 18 0.52 -13.80 7.65
CA THR A 18 1.56 -14.24 6.72
C THR A 18 2.79 -13.34 6.85
N GLN A 19 3.96 -13.96 6.88
CA GLN A 19 5.24 -13.27 6.94
C GLN A 19 5.85 -13.10 5.56
N TYR A 20 6.40 -11.92 5.31
CA TYR A 20 7.20 -11.63 4.12
C TYR A 20 8.52 -11.00 4.54
N TYR A 21 9.51 -11.10 3.67
CA TYR A 21 10.73 -10.34 3.80
C TYR A 21 10.50 -8.88 3.39
N TRP A 22 10.99 -7.98 4.23
CA TRP A 22 10.73 -6.55 4.15
C TRP A 22 12.01 -5.75 4.03
N ALA A 23 11.96 -4.71 3.23
CA ALA A 23 13.01 -3.71 3.15
C ALA A 23 12.42 -2.31 3.05
N SER A 24 13.22 -1.31 3.41
CA SER A 24 12.90 0.08 3.06
C SER A 24 12.81 0.20 1.54
N PHE A 25 12.04 1.16 1.03
CA PHE A 25 11.89 1.34 -0.41
C PHE A 25 13.24 1.39 -1.15
N MET A 26 14.24 2.10 -0.60
CA MET A 26 15.58 2.22 -1.20
C MET A 26 16.32 0.88 -1.36
N ASN A 27 15.91 -0.13 -0.58
CA ASN A 27 16.52 -1.45 -0.53
C ASN A 27 15.57 -2.55 -1.03
N ALA A 28 14.32 -2.21 -1.34
CA ALA A 28 13.33 -3.13 -1.90
C ALA A 28 13.36 -3.02 -3.42
N GLY A 29 13.36 -4.17 -4.10
CA GLY A 29 13.41 -4.23 -5.56
C GLY A 29 12.74 -5.46 -6.15
N ALA A 30 12.21 -6.36 -5.33
CA ALA A 30 11.73 -7.66 -5.81
C ALA A 30 10.56 -7.56 -6.79
N MET A 31 9.65 -6.59 -6.61
CA MET A 31 8.60 -6.37 -7.60
C MET A 31 9.14 -5.76 -8.90
N TYR A 32 10.18 -4.93 -8.83
CA TYR A 32 10.85 -4.40 -10.02
C TYR A 32 11.62 -5.50 -10.77
N ASP A 33 12.33 -6.38 -10.06
CA ASP A 33 13.03 -7.52 -10.64
C ASP A 33 12.05 -8.49 -11.31
N TRP A 34 10.89 -8.74 -10.69
CA TRP A 34 9.82 -9.48 -11.35
C TRP A 34 9.33 -8.77 -12.61
N ALA A 35 9.04 -7.47 -12.51
CA ALA A 35 8.52 -6.68 -13.62
C ALA A 35 9.49 -6.57 -14.82
N THR A 36 10.79 -6.74 -14.58
CA THR A 36 11.84 -6.76 -15.61
C THR A 36 12.27 -8.17 -16.05
N GLY A 37 11.67 -9.22 -15.47
CA GLY A 37 11.94 -10.62 -15.81
C GLY A 37 13.15 -11.23 -15.10
N GLY A 38 13.76 -10.51 -14.15
CA GLY A 38 14.87 -10.98 -13.32
C GLY A 38 14.47 -11.91 -12.18
N LEU A 39 13.18 -11.91 -11.79
CA LEU A 39 12.67 -12.70 -10.66
C LEU A 39 11.33 -13.38 -10.98
N ALA A 40 11.14 -14.62 -10.53
CA ALA A 40 9.85 -15.30 -10.62
C ALA A 40 8.88 -14.75 -9.56
N LEU A 41 7.61 -14.53 -9.93
CA LEU A 41 6.62 -13.88 -9.05
C LEU A 41 6.42 -14.58 -7.69
N ASN A 42 6.55 -15.91 -7.66
CA ASN A 42 6.40 -16.70 -6.44
C ASN A 42 7.58 -16.53 -5.46
N LEU A 43 8.69 -15.93 -5.88
CA LEU A 43 9.87 -15.67 -5.04
C LEU A 43 9.84 -14.26 -4.43
N VAL A 44 8.96 -13.39 -4.90
CA VAL A 44 8.81 -12.03 -4.37
C VAL A 44 8.38 -12.07 -2.90
N GLY A 45 9.13 -11.38 -2.05
CA GLY A 45 8.93 -11.32 -0.60
C GLY A 45 9.33 -12.58 0.17
N GLN A 46 10.00 -13.55 -0.46
CA GLN A 46 10.32 -14.86 0.15
C GLN A 46 11.74 -14.98 0.73
N SER A 47 12.62 -13.99 0.51
CA SER A 47 13.99 -13.95 1.04
C SER A 47 14.47 -12.51 1.24
N GLU A 48 15.56 -12.31 1.99
CA GLU A 48 16.16 -10.99 2.20
C GLU A 48 16.53 -10.32 0.86
N ASP A 49 17.11 -11.08 -0.07
CA ASP A 49 17.47 -10.60 -1.41
C ASP A 49 16.25 -10.27 -2.29
N HIS A 50 15.07 -10.75 -1.92
CA HIS A 50 13.82 -10.53 -2.65
C HIS A 50 12.77 -9.85 -1.76
N ALA A 51 13.22 -9.02 -0.83
CA ALA A 51 12.35 -8.28 0.06
C ALA A 51 11.45 -7.30 -0.72
N ILE A 52 10.25 -7.06 -0.16
CA ILE A 52 9.31 -6.07 -0.67
C ILE A 52 9.22 -4.87 0.26
N CYS A 53 8.67 -3.76 -0.22
CA CYS A 53 8.27 -2.59 0.57
C CYS A 53 6.75 -2.35 0.55
N CYS A 54 6.29 -1.29 1.21
CA CYS A 54 4.88 -1.10 1.59
C CYS A 54 3.91 -1.03 0.42
N PHE A 55 4.29 -0.33 -0.64
CA PHE A 55 3.45 -0.22 -1.83
C PHE A 55 3.60 -1.42 -2.78
N GLU A 56 4.68 -2.20 -2.66
CA GLU A 56 4.88 -3.41 -3.45
C GLU A 56 3.96 -4.55 -2.99
N TYR A 57 3.56 -4.58 -1.71
CA TYR A 57 2.64 -5.60 -1.20
C TYR A 57 1.26 -5.60 -1.92
N PRO A 58 0.53 -4.47 -2.02
CA PRO A 58 -0.69 -4.42 -2.83
C PRO A 58 -0.47 -4.79 -4.30
N MET A 59 0.69 -4.43 -4.87
CA MET A 59 1.04 -4.78 -6.25
C MET A 59 1.28 -6.29 -6.40
N LEU A 60 1.92 -6.94 -5.42
CA LEU A 60 2.15 -8.38 -5.39
C LEU A 60 0.82 -9.14 -5.39
N LEU A 61 -0.14 -8.73 -4.58
CA LEU A 61 -1.48 -9.33 -4.57
C LEU A 61 -2.18 -9.18 -5.92
N ALA A 62 -2.14 -7.98 -6.51
CA ALA A 62 -2.70 -7.73 -7.84
C ALA A 62 -2.02 -8.58 -8.94
N ALA A 63 -0.70 -8.71 -8.88
CA ALA A 63 0.08 -9.53 -9.82
C ALA A 63 -0.25 -11.03 -9.69
N ARG A 64 -0.35 -11.56 -8.46
CA ARG A 64 -0.73 -12.97 -8.21
C ARG A 64 -2.12 -13.31 -8.75
N ARG A 65 -3.02 -12.34 -8.79
CA ARG A 65 -4.35 -12.48 -9.41
C ARG A 65 -4.38 -12.26 -10.92
N GLY A 66 -3.28 -11.81 -11.52
CA GLY A 66 -3.20 -11.44 -12.93
C GLY A 66 -3.92 -10.13 -13.26
N TYR A 67 -4.16 -9.27 -12.26
CA TYR A 67 -4.77 -7.95 -12.45
C TYR A 67 -3.75 -6.84 -12.68
N LEU A 68 -2.47 -7.13 -12.44
CA LEU A 68 -1.35 -6.25 -12.73
C LEU A 68 -0.36 -6.96 -13.66
N SER A 69 -0.09 -6.36 -14.81
CA SER A 69 0.93 -6.85 -15.75
C SER A 69 2.33 -6.41 -15.32
N ALA A 70 3.36 -7.12 -15.76
CA ALA A 70 4.76 -6.73 -15.52
C ALA A 70 5.07 -5.33 -16.10
N ASP A 71 4.55 -5.02 -17.29
CA ASP A 71 4.73 -3.70 -17.91
C ASP A 71 4.08 -2.57 -17.12
N ASP A 72 2.87 -2.79 -16.59
CA ASP A 72 2.19 -1.77 -15.78
C ASP A 72 2.84 -1.62 -14.41
N ALA A 73 3.31 -2.71 -13.80
CA ALA A 73 4.09 -2.65 -12.56
C ALA A 73 5.36 -1.82 -12.75
N ARG A 74 6.10 -2.04 -13.85
CA ARG A 74 7.30 -1.26 -14.19
C ARG A 74 6.99 0.23 -14.36
N LYS A 75 5.89 0.59 -15.01
CA LYS A 75 5.47 2.00 -15.16
C LYS A 75 5.14 2.64 -13.81
N ILE A 76 4.41 1.93 -12.94
CA ILE A 76 4.05 2.42 -11.60
C ILE A 76 5.32 2.66 -10.77
N ILE A 77 6.24 1.69 -10.74
CA ILE A 77 7.49 1.81 -9.99
C ILE A 77 8.36 2.94 -10.54
N GLY A 78 8.49 3.05 -11.86
CA GLY A 78 9.22 4.15 -12.50
C GLY A 78 8.66 5.53 -12.12
N ALA A 79 7.34 5.71 -12.17
CA ALA A 79 6.70 6.96 -11.78
C ALA A 79 6.94 7.31 -10.30
N LEU A 80 6.97 6.30 -9.42
CA LEU A 80 7.29 6.50 -8.00
C LEU A 80 8.73 6.93 -7.78
N MET A 81 9.68 6.36 -8.52
CA MET A 81 11.09 6.71 -8.46
C MET A 81 11.36 8.12 -8.99
N ASP A 82 10.82 8.46 -10.16
CA ASP A 82 11.07 9.73 -10.84
C ASP A 82 10.55 10.96 -10.06
N SER A 83 9.56 10.73 -9.20
CA SER A 83 8.87 11.76 -8.44
C SER A 83 9.37 11.94 -7.01
N GLY A 84 10.41 11.20 -6.62
CA GLY A 84 10.93 11.26 -5.25
C GLY A 84 9.94 10.79 -4.20
N PHE A 85 9.09 9.80 -4.53
CA PHE A 85 8.20 9.12 -3.58
C PHE A 85 7.05 9.97 -3.04
N ASN A 86 6.62 10.96 -3.82
CA ASN A 86 5.43 11.72 -3.48
C ASN A 86 4.19 10.87 -3.76
N ALA A 87 3.28 10.69 -2.79
CA ALA A 87 1.95 10.10 -3.08
C ALA A 87 1.20 10.86 -4.18
N GLU A 88 1.66 12.08 -4.51
CA GLU A 88 1.14 12.87 -5.61
C GLU A 88 1.54 12.37 -7.01
N SER A 89 2.56 11.53 -7.09
CA SER A 89 3.13 11.06 -8.35
C SER A 89 2.39 9.91 -9.02
N PHE A 90 1.43 9.32 -8.32
CA PHE A 90 0.46 8.41 -8.90
C PHE A 90 -0.51 9.20 -9.81
N GLU A 91 -0.03 9.62 -10.99
CA GLU A 91 -0.75 10.48 -11.92
C GLU A 91 -1.23 9.75 -13.20
N THR A 92 -2.51 9.98 -13.52
CA THR A 92 -3.26 9.85 -14.80
C THR A 92 -4.12 8.61 -15.11
N THR A 93 -3.89 7.41 -14.57
CA THR A 93 -4.82 6.25 -14.77
C THR A 93 -5.60 5.83 -13.53
N TRP A 94 -5.30 6.43 -12.38
CA TRP A 94 -5.91 6.14 -11.09
C TRP A 94 -7.03 7.15 -10.90
N THR A 95 -8.29 6.72 -10.66
CA THR A 95 -9.38 7.67 -10.42
C THR A 95 -9.11 8.38 -9.10
N LYS A 96 -8.61 9.60 -9.26
CA LYS A 96 -8.16 10.52 -8.23
C LYS A 96 -9.32 10.95 -7.32
N VAL A 97 -9.23 10.65 -6.03
CA VAL A 97 -9.95 11.43 -4.99
C VAL A 97 -8.88 11.98 -4.05
N TRP A 98 -8.59 13.26 -4.19
CA TRP A 98 -7.61 13.97 -3.36
C TRP A 98 -8.39 14.75 -2.32
N ASN A 99 -8.11 14.46 -1.07
CA ASN A 99 -8.42 15.35 0.02
C ASN A 99 -7.26 15.18 1.01
N ASP A 100 -6.27 16.08 0.97
CA ASP A 100 -5.22 16.18 1.98
C ASP A 100 -5.77 16.90 3.22
N TRP A 101 -5.92 16.25 4.38
CA TRP A 101 -6.48 16.95 5.55
C TRP A 101 -5.83 16.56 6.88
N PRO A 102 -5.06 17.47 7.52
CA PRO A 102 -4.61 17.30 8.91
C PRO A 102 -5.76 17.39 9.94
N ASP A 103 -6.89 18.04 9.59
CA ASP A 103 -7.97 18.39 10.53
C ASP A 103 -9.32 17.70 10.25
N PHE A 104 -9.35 16.54 9.59
CA PHE A 104 -10.63 15.89 9.27
C PHE A 104 -11.35 15.40 10.54
N PRO A 105 -12.55 15.92 10.89
CA PRO A 105 -13.34 15.35 11.95
C PRO A 105 -13.97 14.06 11.43
N PHE A 106 -13.68 12.93 12.09
CA PHE A 106 -14.28 11.62 11.81
C PHE A 106 -15.81 11.60 11.93
N SER A 107 -16.45 12.66 12.43
CA SER A 107 -17.90 12.76 12.55
C SER A 107 -18.54 13.13 11.21
N GLY A 108 -18.78 12.10 10.40
CA GLY A 108 -19.94 11.95 9.52
C GLY A 108 -20.19 13.05 8.48
N THR A 109 -19.70 12.87 7.25
CA THR A 109 -20.61 12.67 6.10
C THR A 109 -19.95 12.38 4.74
N TYR A 110 -18.67 12.64 4.47
CA TYR A 110 -18.26 12.70 3.04
C TYR A 110 -17.03 11.94 2.54
N TRP A 111 -16.31 11.14 3.32
CA TRP A 111 -15.30 10.28 2.66
C TRP A 111 -14.97 8.99 3.40
N ARG A 112 -15.39 7.86 2.82
CA ARG A 112 -15.06 6.50 3.25
C ARG A 112 -14.41 5.80 2.05
N PRO A 113 -13.12 5.42 2.11
CA PRO A 113 -12.53 4.64 1.04
C PRO A 113 -13.33 3.36 0.85
N ARG A 114 -13.50 2.98 -0.41
CA ARG A 114 -14.12 1.70 -0.73
C ARG A 114 -13.16 0.59 -0.35
N ARG A 115 -13.71 -0.60 -0.16
CA ARG A 115 -12.91 -1.80 -0.01
C ARG A 115 -12.01 -1.97 -1.25
N GLY A 116 -10.73 -2.24 -1.03
CA GLY A 116 -9.72 -2.38 -2.09
C GLY A 116 -9.03 -1.08 -2.52
N ASP A 117 -9.46 0.08 -2.01
CA ASP A 117 -8.72 1.33 -2.22
C ASP A 117 -7.40 1.29 -1.44
N LEU A 118 -6.36 1.90 -2.01
CA LEU A 118 -5.09 2.09 -1.30
C LEU A 118 -5.20 3.27 -0.34
N VAL A 119 -4.57 3.15 0.82
CA VAL A 119 -4.46 4.21 1.81
C VAL A 119 -2.98 4.52 2.04
N PHE A 120 -2.59 5.76 1.81
CA PHE A 120 -1.23 6.27 1.91
C PHE A 120 -1.11 7.11 3.19
N TYR A 121 -0.02 6.95 3.94
CA TYR A 121 0.27 7.77 5.12
C TYR A 121 1.56 8.57 4.93
N ARG A 122 1.54 9.82 5.38
CA ARG A 122 2.72 10.70 5.47
C ARG A 122 3.14 10.84 6.94
N SER A 123 4.44 10.82 7.21
CA SER A 123 5.02 11.09 8.54
C SER A 123 5.55 12.52 8.62
N ASN A 124 5.47 13.12 9.81
CA ASN A 124 6.03 14.45 10.11
C ASN A 124 7.47 14.40 10.67
N THR A 125 8.09 13.23 10.78
CA THR A 125 9.37 13.08 11.49
C THR A 125 10.60 13.56 10.73
N GLY A 126 10.45 14.16 9.55
CA GLY A 126 11.56 14.78 8.78
C GLY A 126 12.60 13.79 8.24
N ILE A 127 12.42 12.49 8.45
CA ILE A 127 13.26 11.42 7.91
C ILE A 127 12.41 10.68 6.86
N GLY A 128 12.63 10.96 5.57
CA GLY A 128 12.21 10.06 4.48
C GLY A 128 10.85 10.25 3.80
N GLY A 129 10.47 11.49 3.45
CA GLY A 129 9.56 11.75 2.32
C GLY A 129 8.04 11.77 2.58
N ASP A 130 7.30 12.23 1.58
CA ASP A 130 5.87 12.56 1.63
C ASP A 130 4.94 11.34 1.71
N THR A 131 5.49 10.13 1.68
CA THR A 131 4.76 8.86 1.80
C THR A 131 5.62 7.82 2.48
N ASN A 132 5.18 7.36 3.65
CA ASN A 132 5.92 6.40 4.47
C ASN A 132 5.25 5.03 4.50
N HIS A 133 3.97 4.95 4.13
CA HIS A 133 3.19 3.74 4.33
C HIS A 133 2.02 3.64 3.36
N VAL A 134 1.77 2.43 2.85
CA VAL A 134 0.64 2.13 1.95
C VAL A 134 -0.05 0.87 2.44
N VAL A 135 -1.38 0.91 2.53
CA VAL A 135 -2.22 -0.19 3.06
C VAL A 135 -3.47 -0.35 2.21
N LEU A 136 -4.17 -1.48 2.33
CA LEU A 136 -5.42 -1.76 1.64
C LEU A 136 -6.63 -1.49 2.53
N SER A 137 -7.60 -0.71 2.06
CA SER A 137 -8.88 -0.50 2.75
C SER A 137 -9.72 -1.77 2.73
N LEU A 138 -10.27 -2.17 3.88
CA LEU A 138 -11.32 -3.19 3.98
C LEU A 138 -12.73 -2.59 3.88
N GLY A 139 -12.83 -1.26 3.85
CA GLY A 139 -14.07 -0.51 3.99
C GLY A 139 -14.37 -0.12 5.45
N PRO A 140 -15.50 0.55 5.69
CA PRO A 140 -15.95 0.87 7.04
C PRO A 140 -16.40 -0.39 7.81
N ASP A 141 -16.10 -0.45 9.11
CA ASP A 141 -16.64 -1.43 10.04
C ASP A 141 -18.01 -1.00 10.62
N ASN A 142 -18.57 -1.84 11.50
CA ASN A 142 -19.87 -1.59 12.16
C ASN A 142 -19.84 -0.41 13.14
N ALA A 143 -18.67 0.11 13.49
CA ALA A 143 -18.45 1.26 14.34
C ALA A 143 -18.00 2.49 13.54
N ASP A 144 -18.18 2.47 12.21
CA ASP A 144 -17.77 3.51 11.26
C ASP A 144 -16.26 3.79 11.21
N ASN A 145 -15.41 2.92 11.77
CA ASN A 145 -13.96 3.00 11.58
C ASN A 145 -13.59 2.49 10.20
N ILE A 146 -12.53 3.06 9.61
CA ILE A 146 -11.95 2.49 8.39
C ILE A 146 -10.91 1.45 8.80
N GLU A 147 -11.19 0.21 8.46
CA GLU A 147 -10.25 -0.89 8.62
C GLU A 147 -9.31 -0.96 7.42
N VAL A 148 -8.06 -1.27 7.72
CA VAL A 148 -7.00 -1.38 6.73
C VAL A 148 -6.14 -2.60 6.97
N ILE A 149 -5.53 -3.11 5.91
CA ILE A 149 -4.52 -4.16 5.97
C ILE A 149 -3.20 -3.61 5.54
N SER A 150 -2.26 -3.71 6.46
CA SER A 150 -0.94 -3.16 6.39
C SER A 150 0.12 -4.26 6.34
N PHE A 151 1.28 -3.87 5.85
CA PHE A 151 2.50 -4.62 6.05
C PHE A 151 3.62 -3.66 6.49
N GLY A 152 4.46 -4.10 7.43
CA GLY A 152 5.72 -3.44 7.77
C GLY A 152 5.61 -2.11 8.54
N GLU A 153 4.58 -1.93 9.38
CA GLU A 153 4.42 -0.74 10.23
C GLU A 153 5.66 -0.50 11.13
N GLY A 154 6.24 0.71 11.06
CA GLY A 154 6.97 1.32 12.18
C GLY A 154 8.35 0.79 12.55
N LEU A 155 9.13 0.15 11.66
CA LEU A 155 10.38 -0.50 12.07
C LEU A 155 11.66 0.05 11.45
N GLN A 156 12.67 0.22 12.32
CA GLN A 156 14.07 0.45 11.96
C GLN A 156 14.86 -0.86 11.69
N ASN A 157 14.31 -2.04 12.05
CA ASN A 157 14.84 -3.38 11.73
C ASN A 157 13.83 -4.48 12.15
N PRO A 158 13.05 -5.04 11.22
CA PRO A 158 13.21 -6.47 10.97
C PRO A 158 13.27 -6.80 9.48
N THR A 159 14.00 -7.86 9.15
CA THR A 159 14.03 -8.46 7.81
C THR A 159 12.74 -9.19 7.45
N GLN A 160 11.92 -9.55 8.44
CA GLN A 160 10.58 -10.12 8.22
C GLN A 160 9.51 -9.36 9.01
N ALA A 161 8.38 -9.07 8.37
CA ALA A 161 7.20 -8.53 9.02
C ALA A 161 5.96 -9.35 8.66
N ALA A 162 4.93 -9.29 9.51
CA ALA A 162 3.65 -9.93 9.24
C ALA A 162 2.68 -8.93 8.61
N VAL A 163 1.77 -9.43 7.78
CA VAL A 163 0.59 -8.69 7.36
C VAL A 163 -0.31 -8.49 8.58
N THR A 164 -0.69 -7.25 8.88
CA THR A 164 -1.51 -6.89 10.04
C THR A 164 -2.80 -6.21 9.61
N ARG A 165 -3.82 -6.34 10.46
CA ARG A 165 -5.08 -5.59 10.33
C ARG A 165 -5.09 -4.50 11.38
N SER A 166 -5.28 -3.27 10.92
CA SER A 166 -5.26 -2.05 11.74
C SER A 166 -6.45 -1.17 11.40
N THR A 167 -6.68 -0.12 12.19
CA THR A 167 -7.56 0.99 11.80
C THR A 167 -6.71 2.20 11.44
N VAL A 168 -7.26 3.08 10.61
CA VAL A 168 -6.61 4.35 10.26
C VAL A 168 -6.28 5.18 11.52
N ASN A 169 -7.16 5.16 12.52
CA ASN A 169 -6.94 5.86 13.79
C ASN A 169 -5.75 5.30 14.58
N GLY A 170 -5.63 3.97 14.65
CA GLY A 170 -4.48 3.33 15.28
C GLY A 170 -3.16 3.70 14.58
N LEU A 171 -3.17 3.71 13.25
CA LEU A 171 -2.01 4.11 12.45
C LEU A 171 -1.60 5.57 12.66
N ARG A 172 -2.55 6.52 12.74
CA ARG A 172 -2.23 7.94 13.02
C ARG A 172 -1.53 8.15 14.35
N GLN A 173 -1.89 7.37 15.38
CA GLN A 173 -1.25 7.45 16.69
C GLN A 173 0.24 7.04 16.67
N GLN A 174 0.70 6.36 15.62
CA GLN A 174 2.09 5.95 15.44
C GLN A 174 2.99 7.04 14.83
N GLY A 175 2.52 8.28 14.73
CA GLY A 175 3.31 9.42 14.23
C GLY A 175 3.05 9.78 12.76
N HIS A 176 2.03 9.20 12.13
CA HIS A 176 1.57 9.62 10.81
C HIS A 176 0.71 10.90 10.91
N SER A 177 1.11 11.93 10.16
CA SER A 177 0.51 13.26 10.18
C SER A 177 -0.57 13.46 9.12
N ALA A 178 -0.56 12.68 8.04
CA ALA A 178 -1.59 12.73 7.00
C ALA A 178 -1.92 11.35 6.44
N VAL A 179 -3.14 11.23 5.89
CA VAL A 179 -3.67 10.02 5.26
C VAL A 179 -4.33 10.41 3.95
N LYS A 180 -4.08 9.65 2.89
CA LYS A 180 -4.66 9.85 1.55
C LYS A 180 -5.18 8.52 1.02
N TYR A 181 -6.22 8.54 0.20
CA TYR A 181 -6.76 7.35 -0.44
C TYR A 181 -6.62 7.45 -1.96
N VAL A 182 -6.24 6.35 -2.60
CA VAL A 182 -6.20 6.26 -4.06
C VAL A 182 -6.86 4.96 -4.47
N ALA A 183 -7.84 5.09 -5.33
CA ALA A 183 -8.49 3.95 -5.93
C ALA A 183 -7.59 3.48 -7.12
N PRO A 184 -7.13 2.23 -7.12
CA PRO A 184 -6.13 1.74 -8.07
C PRO A 184 -6.71 1.26 -9.41
N PRO A 185 -5.96 1.37 -10.54
CA PRO A 185 -6.44 1.17 -11.91
C PRO A 185 -6.76 -0.28 -12.26
N TRP A 186 -6.46 -1.24 -11.38
CA TRP A 186 -6.86 -2.65 -11.54
C TRP A 186 -8.37 -2.87 -11.30
N TYR A 187 -9.19 -1.91 -11.74
CA TYR A 187 -10.64 -2.00 -11.83
C TYR A 187 -11.09 -2.98 -12.92
#